data_AF-A0A7J4IG40-F1
#
_entry.id   AF-A0A7J4IG40-F1
#
_cell.length_a   1.000
_cell.length_b   1.000
_cell.length_c   1.000
_cell.angle_alpha   90.00
_cell.angle_beta   90.00
_cell.angle_gamma   90.00
#
_symmetry.space_group_name_H-M   'P 1'
#
loop_
_entity.id
_entity.type
_entity.pdbx_description
1 polymer ?
#
loop_
_entity_poly.entity_id
_entity_poly.type
_entity_poly.pdbx_seq_one_letter_code
_entity_poly.pdbx_strand_id
1 'polypeptide(L)'
;MIGYDGYRRIRGSKISLLVERHGRPIACVIVPANVHDATAYHHTLAACRISRPRGRPITRPGEILADAAYDTQAIRRTNRRRGIRTMIPVNRRKRKKSKQGRPYRFDHEQYATRTVVERCFSWLKAFRKLVPRYERLEQSFRGLVIVACTMIVWRVLG
;
A
#
# COMPACT_ATOMS: atom_id res chain seq x y z
N MET A 1 18.15 5.83 -0.85
CA MET A 1 17.33 5.39 -2.01
C MET A 1 16.58 6.56 -2.65
N ILE A 2 17.06 7.05 -3.81
CA ILE A 2 16.32 7.93 -4.71
C ILE A 2 16.33 7.24 -6.07
N GLY A 3 15.16 6.98 -6.64
CA GLY A 3 15.02 6.41 -7.97
C GLY A 3 14.56 7.47 -8.96
N TYR A 4 14.66 7.18 -10.26
CA TYR A 4 14.10 8.02 -11.30
C TYR A 4 12.76 7.44 -11.77
N ASP A 5 11.69 8.21 -11.67
CA ASP A 5 10.40 7.86 -12.26
C ASP A 5 10.42 8.27 -13.73
N GLY A 6 10.56 7.31 -14.65
CA GLY A 6 10.56 7.59 -16.08
C GLY A 6 9.24 8.12 -16.62
N TYR A 7 8.12 7.82 -15.95
CA TYR A 7 6.79 8.30 -16.35
C TYR A 7 6.58 9.76 -15.93
N ARG A 8 7.00 10.12 -14.71
CA ARG A 8 6.90 11.49 -14.21
C ARG A 8 8.11 12.37 -14.53
N ARG A 9 9.21 11.77 -15.02
CA ARG A 9 10.52 12.39 -15.26
C ARG A 9 11.08 13.11 -14.04
N ILE A 10 10.85 12.56 -12.84
CA ILE A 10 11.25 13.15 -11.55
C ILE A 10 12.08 12.15 -10.76
N ARG A 11 13.15 12.63 -10.12
CA ARG A 11 13.89 11.87 -9.11
C ARG A 11 13.13 11.89 -7.80
N GLY A 12 12.88 10.73 -7.21
CA GLY A 12 12.15 10.66 -5.96
C GLY A 12 12.10 9.29 -5.33
N SER A 13 11.19 9.17 -4.37
CA SER A 13 10.85 7.94 -3.68
C SER A 13 9.33 7.78 -3.67
N LYS A 14 8.86 6.54 -3.77
CA LYS A 14 7.46 6.20 -3.62
C LYS A 14 7.22 5.74 -2.19
N ILE A 15 6.08 6.15 -1.63
CA ILE A 15 5.60 5.66 -0.35
C ILE A 15 4.51 4.64 -0.66
N SER A 16 4.65 3.42 -0.15
CA SER A 16 3.65 2.37 -0.23
C SER A 16 3.11 2.08 1.17
N LEU A 17 1.79 2.14 1.31
CA LEU A 17 1.09 2.03 2.60
C LEU A 17 0.11 0.86 2.58
N LEU A 18 0.03 0.18 3.72
CA LEU A 18 -1.09 -0.69 4.06
C LEU A 18 -1.92 0.03 5.12
N VAL A 19 -3.19 0.24 4.83
CA VAL A 19 -4.11 1.01 5.69
C VAL A 19 -5.26 0.12 6.11
N GLU A 20 -5.62 0.22 7.38
CA GLU A 20 -6.76 -0.44 8.00
C GLU A 20 -8.09 0.26 7.60
N ARG A 21 -9.26 -0.36 7.83
CA ARG A 21 -10.56 0.16 7.39
C ARG A 21 -10.92 1.51 8.00
N HIS A 22 -10.36 1.88 9.14
CA HIS A 22 -10.59 3.20 9.74
C HIS A 22 -9.57 4.28 9.32
N GLY A 23 -8.62 3.98 8.43
CA GLY A 23 -7.63 4.96 7.96
C GLY A 23 -6.31 4.94 8.72
N ARG A 24 -6.10 3.93 9.57
CA ARG A 24 -4.86 3.77 10.34
C ARG A 24 -3.79 3.10 9.47
N PRO A 25 -2.63 3.74 9.23
CA PRO A 25 -1.53 3.08 8.54
C PRO A 25 -0.95 1.95 9.40
N ILE A 26 -1.02 0.70 8.90
CA ILE A 26 -0.48 -0.51 9.55
C ILE A 26 0.98 -0.71 9.16
N ALA A 27 1.31 -0.50 7.89
CA ALA A 27 2.65 -0.68 7.36
C ALA A 27 2.98 0.40 6.35
N CYS A 28 4.23 0.88 6.38
CA CYS A 28 4.74 1.88 5.46
C CYS A 28 6.12 1.45 4.97
N VAL A 29 6.29 1.40 3.65
CA VAL A 29 7.58 1.14 3.01
C VAL A 29 7.88 2.27 2.03
N ILE A 30 9.12 2.73 2.05
CA ILE A 30 9.63 3.73 1.13
C ILE A 30 10.52 2.99 0.13
N VAL A 31 10.21 3.15 -1.15
CA VAL A 31 10.97 2.53 -2.24
C VAL A 31 11.50 3.61 -3.19
N PRO A 32 12.63 3.36 -3.87
CA PRO A 32 13.05 4.20 -4.99
C PRO A 32 11.94 4.37 -6.04
N ALA A 33 11.85 5.51 -6.71
CA ALA A 33 10.75 5.76 -7.64
C ALA A 33 10.75 4.88 -8.91
N ASN A 34 11.88 4.28 -9.28
CA ASN A 34 11.97 3.31 -10.37
C ASN A 34 11.42 1.93 -10.02
N VAL A 35 11.13 1.65 -8.74
CA VAL A 35 10.55 0.35 -8.34
C VAL A 35 9.11 0.25 -8.83
N HIS A 36 8.80 -0.89 -9.45
CA HIS A 36 7.46 -1.20 -9.93
C HIS A 36 6.50 -1.40 -8.75
N ASP A 37 5.27 -0.91 -8.87
CA ASP A 37 4.31 -0.87 -7.76
C ASP A 37 3.96 -2.27 -7.24
N ALA A 38 4.02 -3.30 -8.11
CA ALA A 38 3.85 -4.70 -7.68
C ALA A 38 4.96 -5.18 -6.73
N THR A 39 6.19 -4.75 -6.93
CA THR A 39 7.30 -5.06 -6.02
C THR A 39 7.10 -4.32 -4.70
N ALA A 40 6.73 -3.04 -4.76
CA ALA A 40 6.40 -2.25 -3.57
C ALA A 40 5.25 -2.89 -2.75
N TYR A 41 4.22 -3.40 -3.43
CA TYR A 41 3.12 -4.13 -2.81
C TYR A 41 3.61 -5.32 -1.97
N HIS A 42 4.52 -6.13 -2.52
CA HIS A 42 5.08 -7.28 -1.80
C HIS A 42 5.87 -6.87 -0.57
N HIS A 43 6.68 -5.81 -0.66
CA HIS A 43 7.41 -5.26 0.49
C HIS A 43 6.45 -4.76 1.57
N THR A 44 5.43 -3.99 1.18
CA THR A 44 4.43 -3.45 2.11
C THR A 44 3.62 -4.54 2.80
N LEU A 45 3.24 -5.58 2.06
CA LEU A 45 2.55 -6.73 2.61
C LEU A 45 3.43 -7.60 3.53
N ALA A 46 4.75 -7.63 3.29
CA ALA A 46 5.71 -8.29 4.18
C ALA A 46 5.96 -7.48 5.47
N ALA A 47 5.90 -6.15 5.39
CA ALA A 47 6.02 -5.25 6.54
C ALA A 47 4.78 -5.25 7.45
N CYS A 48 3.66 -5.86 7.03
CA CYS A 48 2.46 -5.99 7.85
C CYS A 48 2.74 -6.80 9.12
N ARG A 49 2.64 -6.13 10.27
CA ARG A 49 2.82 -6.75 11.58
C ARG A 49 2.01 -6.00 12.63
N ILE A 50 0.92 -6.61 13.07
CA ILE A 50 0.07 -6.08 14.14
C ILE A 50 0.35 -6.88 15.41
N SER A 51 0.86 -6.21 16.44
CA SER A 51 1.12 -6.83 17.75
C SER A 51 -0.20 -7.22 18.43
N ARG A 52 -0.17 -8.28 19.23
CA ARG A 52 -1.30 -8.75 20.04
C ARG A 52 -0.87 -8.86 21.49
N PRO A 53 -1.77 -8.65 22.47
CA PRO A 53 -1.43 -8.81 23.89
C PRO A 53 -0.87 -10.19 24.24
N ARG A 54 -1.31 -11.24 23.54
CA ARG A 54 -0.77 -12.60 23.65
C ARG A 54 -0.65 -13.27 22.27
N GLY A 55 0.39 -14.08 22.11
CA GLY A 55 0.63 -14.90 20.92
C GLY A 55 1.38 -14.19 19.78
N ARG A 56 1.48 -14.86 18.63
CA ARG A 56 2.22 -14.36 17.46
C ARG A 56 1.53 -13.13 16.84
N PRO A 57 2.27 -12.11 16.38
CA PRO A 57 1.68 -10.97 15.65
C PRO A 57 0.86 -11.40 14.44
N ILE A 58 -0.19 -10.62 14.11
CA ILE A 58 -0.93 -10.81 12.87
C ILE A 58 -0.08 -10.23 11.74
N THR A 59 0.39 -11.09 10.85
CA THR A 59 1.18 -10.70 9.67
C THR A 59 0.43 -10.87 8.36
N ARG A 60 -0.78 -11.44 8.41
CA ARG A 60 -1.63 -11.74 7.26
C ARG A 60 -2.96 -11.00 7.37
N PRO A 61 -3.24 -10.02 6.49
CA PRO A 61 -4.58 -9.45 6.33
C PRO A 61 -5.57 -10.50 5.82
N GLY A 62 -6.82 -10.47 6.28
CA GLY A 62 -7.88 -11.35 5.77
C GLY A 62 -8.28 -11.02 4.33
N GLU A 63 -8.25 -9.72 4.00
CA GLU A 63 -8.60 -9.19 2.69
C GLU A 63 -7.74 -7.97 2.36
N ILE A 64 -7.46 -7.76 1.07
CA ILE A 64 -6.75 -6.58 0.57
C ILE A 64 -7.53 -5.95 -0.58
N LEU A 65 -7.78 -4.64 -0.43
CA LEU A 65 -8.29 -3.76 -1.47
C LEU A 65 -7.11 -3.01 -2.10
N ALA A 66 -7.07 -2.94 -3.43
CA ALA A 66 -6.12 -2.10 -4.16
C ALA A 66 -6.64 -1.77 -5.55
N ASP A 67 -6.04 -0.77 -6.20
CA ASP A 67 -6.44 -0.31 -7.54
C ASP A 67 -6.29 -1.37 -8.62
N ALA A 68 -7.04 -1.20 -9.71
CA ALA A 68 -6.90 -2.00 -10.93
C ALA A 68 -5.45 -2.06 -11.45
N ALA A 69 -4.62 -1.04 -11.20
CA ALA A 69 -3.20 -1.07 -11.57
C ALA A 69 -2.43 -2.25 -10.94
N TYR A 70 -2.85 -2.70 -9.75
CA TYR A 70 -2.30 -3.85 -9.03
C TYR A 70 -2.84 -5.20 -9.53
N ASP A 71 -3.71 -5.23 -10.55
CA ASP A 71 -4.18 -6.48 -11.15
C ASP A 71 -3.06 -7.15 -11.96
N THR A 72 -2.22 -7.91 -11.26
CA THR A 72 -1.12 -8.69 -11.84
C THR A 72 -1.21 -10.14 -11.37
N GLN A 73 -0.74 -11.07 -12.20
CA GLN A 73 -0.72 -12.49 -11.82
C GLN A 73 0.14 -12.76 -10.58
N ALA A 74 1.26 -12.03 -10.42
CA ALA A 74 2.16 -12.16 -9.27
C ALA A 74 1.47 -11.79 -7.94
N ILE A 75 0.74 -10.66 -7.90
CA ILE A 75 -0.01 -10.24 -6.70
C ILE A 75 -1.12 -11.23 -6.38
N ARG A 76 -1.92 -11.61 -7.39
CA ARG A 76 -3.00 -12.60 -7.23
C ARG A 76 -2.49 -13.94 -6.71
N ARG A 77 -1.37 -14.44 -7.26
CA ARG A 77 -0.74 -15.70 -6.83
C ARG A 77 -0.22 -15.61 -5.41
N THR A 78 0.40 -14.49 -5.04
CA THR A 78 0.92 -14.25 -3.69
C THR A 78 -0.21 -14.23 -2.66
N ASN A 79 -1.28 -13.49 -2.94
CA ASN A 79 -2.45 -13.42 -2.06
C ASN A 79 -3.11 -14.80 -1.92
N ARG A 80 -3.27 -15.54 -3.03
CA ARG A 80 -3.80 -16.90 -2.99
C ARG A 80 -2.94 -17.84 -2.15
N ARG A 81 -1.62 -17.84 -2.35
CA ARG A 81 -0.67 -18.66 -1.56
C ARG A 81 -0.74 -18.35 -0.07
N ARG A 82 -0.96 -17.09 0.28
CA ARG A 82 -1.09 -16.67 1.68
C ARG A 82 -2.51 -16.87 2.22
N GLY A 83 -3.52 -17.17 1.39
CA GLY A 83 -4.92 -17.26 1.80
C GLY A 83 -5.57 -15.90 2.07
N ILE A 84 -5.17 -14.86 1.36
CA ILE A 84 -5.68 -13.49 1.46
C ILE A 84 -6.74 -13.27 0.38
N ARG A 85 -7.94 -12.80 0.78
CA ARG A 85 -8.98 -12.40 -0.18
C ARG A 85 -8.52 -11.16 -0.96
N THR A 86 -8.67 -11.18 -2.27
CA THR A 86 -8.17 -10.10 -3.14
C THR A 86 -9.33 -9.34 -3.74
N MET A 87 -9.51 -8.10 -3.30
CA MET A 87 -10.54 -7.16 -3.78
C MET A 87 -9.89 -6.10 -4.69
N ILE A 88 -9.34 -6.57 -5.81
CA ILE A 88 -8.65 -5.74 -6.81
C ILE A 88 -9.41 -5.84 -8.13
N PRO A 89 -10.05 -4.78 -8.65
CA PRO A 89 -10.80 -4.86 -9.88
C PRO A 89 -9.90 -5.30 -11.05
N VAL A 90 -10.49 -5.99 -12.01
CA VAL A 90 -9.75 -6.44 -13.19
C VAL A 90 -9.33 -5.23 -14.03
N ASN A 91 -8.06 -5.17 -14.42
CA ASN A 91 -7.58 -4.11 -15.29
C ASN A 91 -7.95 -4.38 -16.74
N ARG A 92 -9.02 -3.75 -17.21
CA ARG A 92 -9.53 -3.91 -18.58
C ARG A 92 -8.47 -3.58 -19.65
N ARG A 93 -7.61 -2.58 -19.40
CA ARG A 93 -6.56 -2.15 -20.35
C ARG A 93 -5.49 -3.21 -20.61
N LYS A 94 -5.20 -4.06 -19.61
CA LYS A 94 -4.19 -5.14 -19.74
C LYS A 94 -4.79 -6.45 -20.26
N ARG A 95 -6.10 -6.53 -20.41
CA ARG A 95 -6.80 -7.79 -20.70
C ARG A 95 -7.13 -7.89 -22.19
N LYS A 96 -6.18 -8.43 -22.96
CA LYS A 96 -6.35 -8.73 -24.39
C LYS A 96 -7.14 -10.02 -24.67
N LYS A 97 -7.29 -10.90 -23.67
CA LYS A 97 -8.00 -12.19 -23.78
C LYS A 97 -8.93 -12.46 -22.59
N SER A 98 -9.99 -13.21 -22.83
CA SER A 98 -10.80 -13.86 -21.79
C SER A 98 -9.88 -14.67 -20.86
N LYS A 99 -10.15 -14.67 -19.55
CA LYS A 99 -9.29 -15.33 -18.57
C LYS A 99 -9.87 -16.70 -18.29
N GLN A 100 -9.12 -17.77 -18.58
CA GLN A 100 -9.49 -19.12 -18.19
C GLN A 100 -9.11 -19.35 -16.71
N GLY A 101 -10.02 -19.98 -15.94
CA GLY A 101 -9.79 -20.36 -14.54
C GLY A 101 -10.76 -19.74 -13.53
N ARG A 102 -10.39 -19.76 -12.24
CA ARG A 102 -11.28 -19.40 -11.12
C ARG A 102 -11.88 -17.98 -11.29
N PRO A 103 -13.21 -17.82 -11.16
CA PRO A 103 -13.88 -16.54 -11.30
C PRO A 103 -13.40 -15.52 -10.26
N TYR A 104 -13.35 -14.27 -10.68
CA TYR A 104 -13.02 -13.15 -9.81
C TYR A 104 -14.25 -12.82 -8.96
N ARG A 105 -14.16 -13.03 -7.64
CA ARG A 105 -15.14 -12.51 -6.70
C ARG A 105 -14.79 -11.05 -6.41
N PHE A 106 -15.58 -10.14 -6.95
CA PHE A 106 -15.51 -8.71 -6.66
C PHE A 106 -16.78 -8.29 -5.95
N ASP A 107 -16.60 -7.51 -4.91
CA ASP A 107 -17.67 -6.84 -4.22
C ASP A 107 -17.46 -5.33 -4.38
N HIS A 108 -18.41 -4.69 -5.08
CA HIS A 108 -18.36 -3.27 -5.37
C HIS A 108 -18.57 -2.41 -4.12
N GLU A 109 -19.41 -2.85 -3.18
CA GLU A 109 -19.71 -2.12 -1.94
C GLU A 109 -18.48 -2.11 -1.05
N GLN A 110 -17.85 -3.27 -0.88
CA GLN A 110 -16.60 -3.34 -0.13
C GLN A 110 -15.51 -2.51 -0.80
N TYR A 111 -15.42 -2.52 -2.13
CA TYR A 111 -14.43 -1.73 -2.85
C TYR A 111 -14.59 -0.21 -2.65
N ALA A 112 -15.80 0.29 -2.39
CA ALA A 112 -16.05 1.71 -2.10
C ALA A 112 -15.27 2.21 -0.85
N THR A 113 -14.93 1.30 0.07
CA THR A 113 -14.12 1.63 1.27
C THR A 113 -12.67 1.99 0.95
N ARG A 114 -12.21 1.84 -0.31
CA ARG A 114 -10.86 2.25 -0.75
C ARG A 114 -10.57 3.74 -0.49
N THR A 115 -11.59 4.60 -0.43
CA THR A 115 -11.45 6.04 -0.13
C THR A 115 -10.67 6.31 1.17
N VAL A 116 -10.68 5.36 2.11
CA VAL A 116 -9.89 5.40 3.34
C VAL A 116 -8.38 5.51 3.07
N VAL A 117 -7.88 4.84 2.03
CA VAL A 117 -6.47 4.91 1.61
C VAL A 117 -6.14 6.31 1.11
N GLU A 118 -7.01 6.89 0.27
CA GLU A 118 -6.84 8.25 -0.25
C GLU A 118 -6.86 9.29 0.87
N ARG A 119 -7.75 9.11 1.85
CA ARG A 119 -7.79 9.95 3.05
C ARG A 119 -6.48 9.87 3.84
N CYS A 120 -5.94 8.67 4.05
CA CYS A 120 -4.66 8.49 4.73
C CYS A 120 -3.50 9.16 3.97
N PHE A 121 -3.47 9.05 2.63
CA PHE A 121 -2.48 9.76 1.81
C PHE A 121 -2.66 11.28 1.86
N SER A 122 -3.90 11.77 1.93
CA SER A 122 -4.19 13.20 2.10
C SER A 122 -3.64 13.72 3.43
N TRP A 123 -3.85 13.00 4.53
CA TRP A 123 -3.26 13.34 5.82
C TRP A 123 -1.73 13.31 5.79
N LEU A 124 -1.11 12.33 5.13
CA LEU A 124 0.35 12.31 4.98
C LEU A 124 0.87 13.50 4.18
N LYS A 125 0.15 13.93 3.14
CA LYS A 125 0.51 15.11 2.34
C LYS A 125 0.30 16.43 3.10
N ALA A 126 -0.54 16.45 4.13
CA ALA A 126 -0.72 17.64 4.98
C ALA A 126 0.56 18.00 5.76
N PHE A 127 1.42 17.01 6.03
CA PHE A 127 2.74 17.25 6.62
C PHE A 127 3.68 17.85 5.57
N ARG A 128 3.80 19.19 5.57
CA ARG A 128 4.62 19.96 4.61
C ARG A 128 6.08 19.49 4.55
N LYS A 129 6.63 18.92 5.62
CA LYS A 129 8.00 18.37 5.65
C LYS A 129 8.17 17.10 4.79
N LEU A 130 7.08 16.41 4.44
CA LEU A 130 7.11 15.18 3.64
C LEU A 130 6.95 15.42 2.13
N VAL A 131 6.33 16.53 1.72
CA VAL A 131 5.97 16.77 0.31
C VAL A 131 7.22 17.03 -0.54
N PRO A 132 8.00 18.10 -0.29
CA PRO A 132 9.38 18.18 -0.74
C PRO A 132 10.28 17.33 0.15
N ARG A 133 10.95 16.34 -0.44
CA ARG A 133 11.98 15.57 0.26
C ARG A 133 13.28 16.37 0.30
N TYR A 134 13.51 17.08 1.40
CA TYR A 134 14.79 17.74 1.69
C TYR A 134 15.82 16.81 2.35
N GLU A 135 15.36 15.71 2.94
CA GLU A 135 16.22 14.78 3.67
C GLU A 135 17.19 14.04 2.73
N ARG A 136 18.49 14.27 2.96
CA ARG A 136 19.58 13.63 2.22
C ARG A 136 19.69 12.14 2.57
N LEU A 137 19.55 11.81 3.86
CA LEU A 137 19.60 10.44 4.36
C LEU A 137 18.23 9.77 4.28
N GLU A 138 18.24 8.50 3.90
CA GLU A 138 17.01 7.69 3.82
C GLU A 138 16.40 7.41 5.18
N GLN A 139 17.24 7.17 6.19
CA GLN A 139 16.81 6.89 7.56
C GLN A 139 16.05 8.09 8.15
N SER A 140 16.55 9.31 7.93
CA SER A 140 15.87 10.55 8.37
C SER A 140 14.51 10.71 7.71
N PHE A 141 14.43 10.53 6.38
CA PHE A 141 13.14 10.61 5.68
C PHE A 141 12.16 9.54 6.17
N ARG A 142 12.64 8.30 6.36
CA ARG A 142 11.83 7.21 6.90
C ARG A 142 11.34 7.52 8.31
N GLY A 143 12.19 8.10 9.16
CA GLY A 143 11.82 8.56 10.50
C GLY A 143 10.68 9.57 10.46
N LEU A 144 10.76 10.59 9.60
CA LEU A 144 9.69 11.58 9.44
C LEU A 144 8.37 10.95 8.99
N VAL A 145 8.41 10.01 8.04
CA VAL A 145 7.21 9.30 7.59
C VAL A 145 6.61 8.48 8.73
N ILE A 146 7.43 7.80 9.55
CA ILE A 146 6.96 7.05 10.72
C ILE A 146 6.31 7.98 11.75
N VAL A 147 6.92 9.14 12.03
CA VAL A 147 6.34 10.14 12.94
C VAL A 147 4.98 10.62 12.42
N ALA A 148 4.88 10.95 11.13
CA ALA A 148 3.61 11.34 10.53
C ALA A 148 2.55 10.23 10.59
N CYS A 149 2.91 8.98 10.31
CA CYS A 149 2.02 7.83 10.47
C CYS A 149 1.57 7.67 11.93
N THR A 150 2.45 7.87 12.90
CA THR A 150 2.14 7.79 14.33
C THR A 150 1.13 8.87 14.73
N MET A 151 1.33 10.11 14.27
CA MET A 151 0.39 11.21 14.50
C MET A 151 -0.98 10.95 13.87
N ILE A 152 -1.02 10.34 12.67
CA ILE A 152 -2.28 9.92 12.03
C ILE A 152 -3.00 8.87 12.87
N VAL A 153 -2.27 7.85 13.35
CA VAL A 153 -2.85 6.81 14.20
C VAL A 153 -3.41 7.42 15.49
N TRP A 154 -2.66 8.32 16.14
CA TRP A 154 -3.12 9.00 17.35
C TRP A 154 -4.40 9.80 17.11
N ARG A 155 -4.49 10.54 16.00
CA ARG A 155 -5.70 11.29 15.61
C ARG A 155 -6.94 10.42 15.36
N VAL A 156 -6.76 9.15 14.99
CA VAL A 156 -7.88 8.21 14.72
C VAL A 156 -8.25 7.40 15.97
N LEU A 157 -7.40 7.40 17.00
CA LEU A 157 -7.64 6.67 18.26
C LEU A 157 -8.09 7.58 19.41
N GLY A 158 -7.63 8.83 19.43
CA GLY A 158 -8.12 9.88 20.34
C GLY A 158 -9.35 10.56 19.77
#